data_AF-A0A0C9VA36-F1
#
_entry.id   AF-A0A0C9VA36-F1
#
_cell.length_a   1.000
_cell.length_b   1.000
_cell.length_c   1.000
_cell.angle_alpha   90.00
_cell.angle_beta   90.00
_cell.angle_gamma   90.00
#
_symmetry.space_group_name_H-M   'P 1'
#
loop_
_entity.id
_entity.type
_entity.pdbx_description
1 polymer ?
#
loop_
_entity_poly.entity_id
_entity_poly.type
_entity_poly.pdbx_seq_one_letter_code
_entity_poly.pdbx_strand_id
1 'polypeptide(L)'
;MDFLARLGFDSVRGALINAFGVLALYGVWKAIHRIWLAPWLSPLGNLPGPKRTTLFWGNMREIFNAGPGEMHEQWVKQYGHTFRYLGFVKIH
;
A
#
# COMPACT_ATOMS: atom_id res chain seq x y z
N MET A 1 48.25 5.04 -14.88
CA MET A 1 46.89 5.42 -15.31
C MET A 1 45.84 4.42 -14.83
N ASP A 2 46.17 3.13 -14.72
CA ASP A 2 45.22 2.06 -14.36
C ASP A 2 44.72 2.10 -12.90
N PHE A 3 45.53 2.56 -11.96
CA PHE A 3 45.17 2.63 -10.54
C PHE A 3 44.03 3.64 -10.25
N LEU A 4 44.11 4.83 -10.86
CA LEU A 4 43.09 5.88 -10.69
C LEU A 4 41.77 5.51 -11.38
N ALA A 5 41.84 4.83 -12.53
CA ALA A 5 40.66 4.31 -13.23
C ALA A 5 39.96 3.22 -12.41
N ARG A 6 40.73 2.35 -11.75
CA ARG A 6 40.19 1.29 -10.87
C ARG A 6 39.54 1.85 -9.60
N LEU A 7 40.20 2.81 -8.94
CA LEU A 7 39.62 3.53 -7.79
C LEU A 7 38.32 4.27 -8.13
N GLY A 8 38.27 4.91 -9.31
CA GLY A 8 37.06 5.58 -9.79
C GLY A 8 35.91 4.60 -10.05
N PHE A 9 36.19 3.47 -10.71
CA PHE A 9 35.19 2.44 -11.00
C PHE A 9 34.62 1.78 -9.72
N ASP A 10 35.49 1.44 -8.76
CA ASP A 10 35.08 0.82 -7.49
C ASP A 10 34.24 1.79 -6.63
N SER A 11 34.57 3.08 -6.66
CA SER A 11 33.82 4.13 -5.96
C SER A 11 32.42 4.35 -6.56
N VAL A 12 32.32 4.40 -7.89
CA VAL A 12 31.02 4.53 -8.58
C VAL A 12 30.15 3.30 -8.35
N ARG A 13 30.74 2.10 -8.43
CA ARG A 13 30.05 0.84 -8.14
C ARG A 13 29.50 0.81 -6.71
N GLY A 14 30.31 1.22 -5.73
CA GLY A 14 29.89 1.31 -4.33
C GLY A 14 28.73 2.31 -4.14
N ALA A 15 28.81 3.47 -4.78
CA ALA A 15 27.74 4.47 -4.72
C ALA A 15 26.42 3.95 -5.30
N LEU A 16 26.45 3.24 -6.43
CA LEU A 16 25.25 2.66 -7.05
C LEU A 16 24.61 1.57 -6.18
N ILE A 17 25.42 0.69 -5.58
CA ILE A 17 24.91 -0.35 -4.66
C ILE A 17 24.24 0.29 -3.44
N ASN A 18 24.87 1.31 -2.86
CA ASN A 18 24.31 2.02 -1.71
C ASN A 18 23.01 2.75 -2.08
N ALA A 19 22.98 3.46 -3.21
CA ALA A 19 21.79 4.15 -3.68
C ALA A 19 20.62 3.18 -3.91
N PHE A 20 20.88 2.04 -4.54
CA PHE A 20 19.88 0.99 -4.73
C PHE A 20 19.40 0.42 -3.39
N GLY A 21 20.33 0.15 -2.46
CA GLY A 21 20.00 -0.32 -1.12
C GLY A 21 19.09 0.64 -0.36
N VAL A 22 19.37 1.94 -0.39
CA VAL A 22 18.54 2.97 0.25
C VAL A 22 17.15 3.01 -0.37
N LEU A 23 17.04 2.97 -1.70
CA LEU A 23 15.74 2.97 -2.37
C LEU A 23 14.92 1.71 -2.06
N ALA A 24 15.57 0.55 -2.02
CA ALA A 24 14.93 -0.71 -1.66
C ALA A 24 14.43 -0.69 -0.22
N LEU A 25 15.26 -0.26 0.74
CA LEU A 25 14.88 -0.13 2.15
C LEU A 25 13.73 0.86 2.34
N TYR A 26 13.78 2.01 1.66
CA TYR A 26 12.70 2.99 1.69
C TYR A 26 11.39 2.41 1.14
N GLY A 27 11.45 1.67 0.03
CA GLY A 27 10.28 0.98 -0.54
C GLY A 27 9.68 -0.04 0.42
N VAL A 28 10.52 -0.86 1.05
CA VAL A 28 10.10 -1.85 2.06
C VAL A 28 9.48 -1.16 3.27
N TRP A 29 10.12 -0.13 3.81
CA TRP A 29 9.58 0.65 4.93
C TRP A 29 8.21 1.25 4.59
N LYS A 30 8.06 1.85 3.40
CA LYS A 30 6.79 2.42 2.94
C LYS A 30 5.70 1.37 2.83
N ALA A 31 6.04 0.18 2.34
CA ALA A 31 5.11 -0.95 2.25
C ALA A 31 4.67 -1.42 3.64
N ILE A 32 5.62 -1.60 4.57
CA ILE A 32 5.33 -1.99 5.96
C ILE A 32 4.44 -0.94 6.63
N HIS A 33 4.85 0.33 6.57
CA HIS A 33 4.09 1.43 7.16
C HIS A 33 2.65 1.48 6.64
N ARG A 34 2.46 1.23 5.35
CA ARG A 34 1.15 1.33 4.74
C ARG A 34 0.24 0.13 5.01
N ILE A 35 0.80 -1.08 4.99
CA ILE A 35 0.01 -2.31 5.15
C ILE A 35 -0.29 -2.55 6.64
N TRP A 36 0.67 -2.26 7.51
CA TRP A 36 0.61 -2.64 8.92
C TRP A 36 0.35 -1.44 9.82
N LEU A 37 1.07 -0.32 9.68
CA LEU A 37 0.94 0.80 10.63
C LEU A 37 -0.30 1.67 10.33
N ALA A 38 -0.48 2.08 9.08
CA ALA A 38 -1.53 3.02 8.69
C ALA A 38 -2.97 2.56 9.04
N PRO A 39 -3.34 1.26 8.94
CA PRO A 39 -4.64 0.81 9.39
C PRO A 39 -4.86 0.91 10.89
N TRP A 40 -3.81 0.64 11.68
CA TRP A 40 -3.89 0.61 13.15
C TRP A 40 -3.90 2.01 13.76
N LEU A 41 -3.23 2.97 13.11
CA LEU A 41 -3.19 4.38 13.51
C LEU A 41 -4.39 5.20 13.01
N SER A 42 -5.30 4.58 12.25
CA SER A 42 -6.43 5.30 11.66
C SER A 42 -7.60 5.41 12.65
N PRO A 43 -8.07 6.63 12.98
CA PRO A 43 -9.25 6.81 13.85
C PRO A 43 -10.55 6.25 13.24
N LEU A 44 -10.53 6.00 11.92
CA LEU A 44 -11.61 5.33 11.18
C LEU A 44 -11.60 3.80 11.37
N GLY A 45 -10.71 3.24 12.19
CA GLY A 45 -10.62 1.81 12.49
C GLY A 45 -11.82 1.26 13.27
N ASN A 46 -12.49 2.13 14.04
CA ASN A 46 -13.64 1.75 14.87
C ASN A 46 -14.98 1.79 14.14
N LEU A 47 -15.01 2.20 12.86
CA LEU A 47 -16.25 2.21 12.09
C LEU A 47 -16.65 0.79 11.69
N PRO A 48 -17.95 0.46 11.73
CA PRO A 48 -18.45 -0.78 11.16
C PRO A 48 -18.16 -0.81 9.65
N GLY A 49 -17.86 -1.97 9.12
CA GLY A 49 -17.51 -2.11 7.72
C GLY A 49 -17.31 -3.56 7.30
N PRO A 50 -17.43 -3.84 5.99
CA PRO A 50 -17.22 -5.16 5.47
C PRO A 50 -15.79 -5.63 5.73
N LYS A 51 -15.64 -6.92 6.08
CA LYS A 51 -14.32 -7.54 6.30
C LYS A 51 -13.49 -7.42 5.03
N ARG A 52 -12.16 -7.29 5.20
CA ARG A 52 -11.22 -7.22 4.08
C ARG A 52 -11.20 -8.57 3.37
N THR A 53 -11.63 -8.59 2.10
CA THR A 53 -11.66 -9.81 1.29
C THR A 53 -10.30 -10.11 0.66
N THR A 54 -9.49 -9.09 0.37
CA THR A 54 -8.14 -9.24 -0.19
C THR A 54 -7.14 -8.20 0.35
N LEU A 55 -5.86 -8.54 0.40
CA LEU A 55 -4.79 -7.67 0.92
C LEU A 55 -4.55 -6.43 0.05
N PHE A 56 -4.65 -6.57 -1.28
CA PHE A 56 -4.34 -5.49 -2.25
C PHE A 56 -5.58 -4.80 -2.84
N TRP A 57 -6.67 -5.55 -3.06
CA TRP A 57 -7.90 -5.03 -3.66
C TRP A 57 -8.98 -4.70 -2.62
N GLY A 58 -8.77 -5.03 -1.34
CA GLY A 58 -9.75 -4.79 -0.29
C GLY A 58 -11.10 -5.38 -0.66
N ASN A 59 -12.10 -4.49 -0.71
CA ASN A 59 -13.50 -4.78 -1.03
C ASN A 59 -13.88 -4.38 -2.46
N MET A 60 -12.93 -3.86 -3.25
CA MET A 60 -13.20 -3.41 -4.62
C MET A 60 -13.65 -4.53 -5.54
N ARG A 61 -13.19 -5.77 -5.31
CA ARG A 61 -13.61 -6.94 -6.08
C ARG A 61 -15.13 -7.18 -5.98
N GLU A 62 -15.71 -6.97 -4.81
CA GLU A 62 -17.16 -7.10 -4.59
C GLU A 62 -17.91 -5.98 -5.31
N ILE A 63 -17.38 -4.76 -5.28
CA ILE A 63 -17.96 -3.60 -5.97
C ILE A 63 -17.95 -3.79 -7.49
N PHE A 64 -16.87 -4.34 -8.07
CA PHE A 64 -16.78 -4.56 -9.53
C PHE A 64 -17.62 -5.74 -10.03
N ASN A 65 -17.83 -6.76 -9.17
CA ASN A 65 -18.63 -7.93 -9.53
C ASN A 65 -20.13 -7.69 -9.38
N ALA A 66 -20.54 -6.69 -8.60
CA ALA A 66 -21.94 -6.34 -8.36
C ALA A 66 -22.46 -5.31 -9.36
N GLY A 67 -23.78 -5.20 -9.47
CA GLY A 67 -24.41 -4.14 -10.23
C GLY A 67 -24.05 -2.74 -9.68
N PRO A 68 -24.11 -1.68 -10.51
CA PRO A 68 -23.87 -0.31 -10.06
C PRO A 68 -24.71 0.04 -8.82
N GLY A 69 -24.06 0.38 -7.71
CA GLY A 69 -24.71 0.79 -6.47
C GLY A 69 -25.27 -0.35 -5.60
N GLU A 70 -25.32 -1.59 -6.10
CA GLU A 70 -25.91 -2.74 -5.39
C GLU A 70 -25.16 -3.04 -4.08
N MET A 71 -23.81 -3.09 -4.12
CA MET A 71 -23.02 -3.29 -2.90
C MET A 71 -23.16 -2.14 -1.91
N HIS A 72 -23.30 -0.91 -2.38
CA HIS A 72 -23.52 0.23 -1.49
C HIS A 72 -24.84 0.10 -0.74
N GLU A 73 -25.91 -0.29 -1.43
CA GLU A 73 -27.23 -0.51 -0.80
C GLU A 73 -27.18 -1.66 0.21
N GLN A 74 -26.51 -2.76 -0.13
CA GLN A 74 -26.34 -3.90 0.79
C GLN A 74 -25.55 -3.50 2.05
N TRP A 75 -24.48 -2.74 1.91
CA TRP A 75 -23.68 -2.28 3.04
C TRP A 75 -24.41 -1.24 3.89
N VAL A 76 -25.24 -0.38 3.30
CA VAL A 76 -26.11 0.53 4.06
C VAL A 76 -27.11 -0.27 4.91
N LYS A 77 -27.71 -1.33 4.35
CA LYS A 77 -28.64 -2.20 5.11
C LYS A 77 -27.93 -2.95 6.25
N GLN A 78 -26.68 -3.35 6.05
CA GLN A 78 -25.94 -4.17 7.02
C GLN A 78 -25.20 -3.37 8.10
N TYR A 79 -24.61 -2.22 7.75
CA TYR A 79 -23.74 -1.44 8.63
C TYR A 79 -24.30 -0.05 8.95
N GLY A 80 -25.43 0.33 8.36
CA GLY A 80 -26.07 1.64 8.52
C GLY A 80 -25.53 2.70 7.56
N HIS A 81 -25.94 3.95 7.76
CA HIS A 81 -25.59 5.07 6.88
C HIS A 81 -24.11 5.51 6.94
N THR A 82 -23.33 5.00 7.89
CA THR A 82 -21.91 5.34 8.03
C THR A 82 -21.10 4.06 8.24
N PHE A 83 -20.38 3.66 7.19
CA PHE A 83 -19.53 2.49 7.20
C PHE A 83 -18.22 2.76 6.45
N ARG A 84 -17.19 1.97 6.75
CA ARG A 84 -15.88 2.05 6.09
C ARG A 84 -15.65 0.83 5.22
N TYR A 85 -15.27 1.03 3.96
CA TYR A 85 -14.74 -0.04 3.09
C TYR A 85 -13.32 0.30 2.63
N LEU A 86 -12.53 -0.74 2.31
CA LEU A 86 -11.17 -0.54 1.83
C LEU A 86 -11.18 -0.48 0.30
N GLY A 87 -10.83 0.68 -0.23
CA GLY A 87 -10.56 0.85 -1.66
C GLY A 87 -9.17 0.36 -2.05
N PHE A 88 -8.79 0.66 -3.29
CA PHE A 88 -7.44 0.40 -3.79
C PHE A 88 -6.36 1.03 -2.92
N VAL A 89 -5.20 0.38 -2.86
CA VAL A 89 -3.95 1.00 -2.46
C VAL A 89 -3.75 2.25 -3.34
N LYS A 90 -4.09 3.47 -2.87
CA LYS A 90 -3.77 4.75 -3.52
C LYS A 90 -2.32 4.77 -4.00
N ILE A 91 -2.07 4.62 -5.30
CA ILE A 91 -0.79 4.91 -5.91
C ILE A 91 -0.87 6.39 -6.30
N HIS A 92 -0.26 7.25 -5.51
CA HIS A 92 0.04 8.64 -5.85
C HIS A 92 1.55 8.77 -5.76
#